data_AF-A0A7W7I050-F1
#
_entry.id   AF-A0A7W7I050-F1
#
_cell.length_a   1.000
_cell.length_b   1.000
_cell.length_c   1.000
_cell.angle_alpha   90.00
_cell.angle_beta   90.00
_cell.angle_gamma   90.00
#
_symmetry.space_group_name_H-M   'P 1'
#
loop_
_entity.id
_entity.type
_entity.pdbx_description
1 polymer ?
#
loop_
_entity_poly.entity_id
_entity_poly.type
_entity_poly.pdbx_seq_one_letter_code
_entity_poly.pdbx_strand_id
1 'polypeptide(L)'
;MHSRLFSTLAAVAVALAGVLVPATAASASIRFDPATGTGFVGGGDVRTAYRWSAATLRAVAAGVTFSHSTSIEDTYSVVCGGTRPVTVEVTHLRLSARDDLSSSVAYDTTAGYGAGRGGRVVGFRLTGAVSGISGTTVGPTVGAPCPAGRSGTDTIEKVRLKSSATTSALTASYKGVDRDLLVTRS
;
A
#
# COMPACT_ATOMS: atom_id res chain seq x y z
N MET A 1 -40.21 16.85 80.58
CA MET A 1 -41.07 17.38 79.51
C MET A 1 -40.24 17.50 78.24
N HIS A 2 -40.58 16.65 77.26
CA HIS A 2 -40.46 16.79 75.80
C HIS A 2 -39.12 17.15 75.14
N SER A 3 -38.49 16.10 74.62
CA SER A 3 -37.64 16.02 73.43
C SER A 3 -38.12 16.88 72.25
N ARG A 4 -37.16 17.38 71.43
CA ARG A 4 -37.31 17.47 69.97
C ARG A 4 -36.00 17.14 69.25
N LEU A 5 -36.09 16.09 68.45
CA LEU A 5 -35.20 15.64 67.38
C LEU A 5 -35.25 16.61 66.18
N PHE A 6 -34.13 16.78 65.46
CA PHE A 6 -34.04 17.03 64.01
C PHE A 6 -32.61 16.62 63.58
N SER A 7 -32.36 15.39 63.11
CA SER A 7 -32.42 14.93 61.71
C SER A 7 -31.49 15.66 60.72
N THR A 8 -30.31 15.04 60.54
CA THR A 8 -29.56 14.77 59.29
C THR A 8 -29.63 15.74 58.10
N LEU A 9 -28.46 16.24 57.70
CA LEU A 9 -28.15 16.59 56.31
C LEU A 9 -26.76 16.04 55.95
N ALA A 10 -26.76 15.07 55.03
CA ALA A 10 -25.60 14.56 54.34
C ALA A 10 -25.19 15.53 53.22
N ALA A 11 -23.89 15.71 53.00
CA ALA A 11 -23.37 16.21 51.73
C ALA A 11 -22.02 15.56 51.43
N VAL A 12 -22.08 14.57 50.55
CA VAL A 12 -20.96 13.98 49.82
C VAL A 12 -20.48 15.02 48.81
N ALA A 13 -19.18 15.37 48.82
CA ALA A 13 -18.57 16.11 47.73
C ALA A 13 -17.57 15.20 47.00
N VAL A 14 -18.04 14.63 45.90
CA VAL A 14 -17.26 13.94 44.88
C VAL A 14 -16.47 14.99 44.09
N ALA A 15 -15.15 14.81 43.97
CA ALA A 15 -14.35 15.45 42.93
C ALA A 15 -13.44 14.40 42.30
N LEU A 16 -14.04 13.54 41.49
CA LEU A 16 -13.34 12.65 40.57
C LEU A 16 -13.53 13.19 39.14
N ALA A 17 -12.40 13.22 38.44
CA ALA A 17 -12.24 13.07 37.00
C ALA A 17 -12.46 14.29 36.10
N GLY A 18 -11.45 14.51 35.26
CA GLY A 18 -11.53 15.35 34.08
C GLY A 18 -10.22 15.45 33.31
N VAL A 19 -9.35 14.42 33.31
CA VAL A 19 -8.26 14.38 32.31
C VAL A 19 -8.92 14.06 30.97
N LEU A 20 -9.21 15.12 30.21
CA LEU A 20 -9.52 15.04 28.78
C LEU A 20 -8.28 14.53 28.05
N VAL A 21 -8.15 13.21 27.94
CA VAL A 21 -7.27 12.61 26.94
C VAL A 21 -8.03 12.70 25.61
N PRO A 22 -7.57 13.50 24.62
CA PRO A 22 -8.17 13.44 23.30
C PRO A 22 -8.01 12.02 22.76
N ALA A 23 -9.13 11.40 22.40
CA ALA A 23 -9.14 10.11 21.73
C ALA A 23 -8.27 10.20 20.48
N THR A 24 -7.08 9.59 20.53
CA THR A 24 -6.27 9.34 19.35
C THR A 24 -7.10 8.42 18.47
N ALA A 25 -7.78 8.97 17.47
CA ALA A 25 -8.48 8.19 16.46
C ALA A 25 -7.44 7.24 15.86
N ALA A 26 -7.52 5.97 16.22
CA ALA A 26 -6.62 4.94 15.75
C ALA A 26 -6.66 4.97 14.22
N SER A 27 -5.59 5.48 13.60
CA SER A 27 -5.36 5.33 12.18
C SER A 27 -5.22 3.84 11.95
N ALA A 28 -6.27 3.20 11.44
CA ALA A 28 -6.17 1.80 11.06
C ALA A 28 -5.07 1.69 10.02
N SER A 29 -4.00 0.96 10.36
CA SER A 29 -2.89 0.69 9.46
C SER A 29 -3.37 -0.04 8.22
N ILE A 30 -2.62 0.08 7.12
CA ILE A 30 -2.81 -0.72 5.91
C ILE A 30 -2.92 -2.21 6.28
N ARG A 31 -4.00 -2.86 5.84
CA ARG A 31 -4.21 -4.31 5.89
C ARG A 31 -4.67 -4.74 4.52
N PHE A 32 -3.79 -5.36 3.74
CA PHE A 32 -4.08 -5.72 2.37
C PHE A 32 -3.67 -7.17 2.13
N ASP A 33 -4.57 -7.94 1.54
CA ASP A 33 -4.31 -9.30 1.09
C ASP A 33 -4.11 -9.29 -0.44
N PRO A 34 -2.87 -9.46 -0.94
CA PRO A 34 -2.58 -9.45 -2.36
C PRO A 34 -3.22 -10.63 -3.12
N ALA A 35 -3.55 -11.73 -2.45
CA ALA A 35 -4.14 -12.90 -3.11
C ALA A 35 -5.61 -12.66 -3.50
N THR A 36 -6.34 -11.90 -2.68
CA THR A 36 -7.76 -11.60 -2.91
C THR A 36 -8.01 -10.18 -3.42
N GLY A 37 -7.01 -9.29 -3.35
CA GLY A 37 -7.15 -7.87 -3.66
C GLY A 37 -8.05 -7.14 -2.66
N THR A 38 -8.32 -7.74 -1.50
CA THR A 38 -9.21 -7.19 -0.47
C THR A 38 -8.41 -6.60 0.69
N GLY A 39 -9.04 -5.71 1.45
CA GLY A 39 -8.40 -5.12 2.61
C GLY A 39 -8.94 -3.76 3.01
N PHE A 40 -8.10 -3.02 3.73
CA PHE A 40 -8.37 -1.68 4.20
C PHE A 40 -7.12 -0.81 4.13
N VAL A 41 -7.28 0.40 3.60
CA VAL A 41 -6.25 1.44 3.64
C VAL A 41 -6.71 2.55 4.57
N GLY A 42 -5.90 2.90 5.56
CA GLY A 42 -6.20 3.99 6.48
C GLY A 42 -6.21 5.35 5.79
N GLY A 43 -7.15 6.21 6.18
CA GLY A 43 -7.17 7.60 5.71
C GLY A 43 -5.92 8.38 6.16
N GLY A 44 -5.31 7.95 7.28
CA GLY A 44 -4.01 8.47 7.72
C GLY A 44 -2.88 8.14 6.75
N ASP A 45 -2.85 6.93 6.20
CA ASP A 45 -1.81 6.48 5.27
C ASP A 45 -1.85 7.27 3.96
N VAL A 46 -3.05 7.43 3.38
CA VAL A 46 -3.25 8.24 2.17
C VAL A 46 -2.88 9.71 2.42
N ARG A 47 -3.26 10.26 3.57
CA ARG A 47 -2.90 11.64 3.92
C ARG A 47 -1.40 11.83 4.05
N THR A 48 -0.69 10.90 4.67
CA THR A 48 0.76 10.96 4.78
C THR A 48 1.42 10.89 3.42
N ALA A 49 0.98 9.94 2.57
CA ALA A 49 1.53 9.74 1.22
C ALA A 49 1.38 10.96 0.31
N TYR A 50 0.24 11.66 0.39
CA TYR A 50 -0.05 12.86 -0.41
C TYR A 50 0.20 14.18 0.31
N ARG A 51 0.63 14.14 1.58
CA ARG A 51 0.75 15.32 2.47
C ARG A 51 -0.53 16.13 2.59
N TRP A 52 -1.67 15.44 2.69
CA TRP A 52 -2.99 16.06 2.76
C TRP A 52 -3.48 16.30 4.19
N SER A 53 -4.23 17.39 4.36
CA SER A 53 -5.05 17.62 5.54
C SER A 53 -6.24 16.65 5.57
N ALA A 54 -6.89 16.51 6.73
CA ALA A 54 -8.13 15.74 6.84
C ALA A 54 -9.26 16.35 5.99
N ALA A 55 -9.33 17.68 5.91
CA ALA A 55 -10.31 18.38 5.08
C ALA A 55 -10.09 18.11 3.58
N THR A 56 -8.82 18.13 3.14
CA THR A 56 -8.46 17.79 1.76
C THR A 56 -8.87 16.36 1.43
N LEU A 57 -8.48 15.38 2.27
CA LEU A 57 -8.87 13.99 2.05
C LEU A 57 -10.39 13.86 1.95
N ARG A 58 -11.14 14.47 2.87
CA ARG A 58 -12.61 14.43 2.86
C ARG A 58 -13.21 14.98 1.57
N ALA A 59 -12.65 16.06 1.02
CA ALA A 59 -13.14 16.66 -0.22
C ALA A 59 -12.87 15.79 -1.46
N VAL A 60 -11.80 14.99 -1.46
CA VAL A 60 -11.32 14.29 -2.66
C VAL A 60 -11.37 12.77 -2.55
N ALA A 61 -11.78 12.19 -1.42
CA ALA A 61 -11.72 10.76 -1.15
C ALA A 61 -12.39 9.92 -2.24
N ALA A 62 -13.54 10.37 -2.77
CA ALA A 62 -14.25 9.66 -3.83
C ALA A 62 -13.47 9.55 -5.16
N GLY A 63 -12.45 10.39 -5.36
CA GLY A 63 -11.57 10.36 -6.52
C GLY A 63 -10.26 9.61 -6.32
N VAL A 64 -10.01 9.05 -5.12
CA VAL A 64 -8.83 8.23 -4.86
C VAL A 64 -9.11 6.81 -5.34
N THR A 65 -8.25 6.29 -6.21
CA THR A 65 -8.30 4.91 -6.68
C THR A 65 -7.10 4.13 -6.16
N PHE A 66 -7.18 2.80 -6.24
CA PHE A 66 -6.13 1.90 -5.75
C PHE A 66 -5.79 0.88 -6.80
N SER A 67 -4.52 0.50 -6.86
CA SER A 67 -4.04 -0.60 -7.67
C SER A 67 -3.00 -1.39 -6.91
N HIS A 68 -2.92 -2.68 -7.20
CA HIS A 68 -1.86 -3.56 -6.72
C HIS A 68 -0.98 -3.96 -7.90
N SER A 69 0.33 -3.90 -7.73
CA SER A 69 1.28 -4.36 -8.75
C SER A 69 2.18 -5.45 -8.18
N THR A 70 2.57 -6.37 -9.04
CA THR A 70 3.56 -7.40 -8.73
C THR A 70 4.52 -7.53 -9.90
N SER A 71 5.82 -7.42 -9.62
CA SER A 71 6.88 -7.67 -10.59
C SER A 71 7.81 -8.76 -10.09
N ILE A 72 8.30 -9.58 -11.01
CA ILE A 72 9.35 -10.56 -10.73
C ILE A 72 10.55 -10.23 -11.61
N GLU A 73 11.66 -9.92 -10.97
CA GLU A 73 12.93 -9.66 -11.60
C GLU A 73 13.87 -10.85 -11.38
N ASP A 74 14.43 -11.36 -12.46
CA ASP A 74 15.44 -12.40 -12.44
C ASP A 74 16.80 -11.77 -12.76
N THR A 75 17.81 -12.08 -11.96
CA THR A 75 19.20 -11.70 -12.24
C THR A 75 19.94 -12.92 -12.77
N TYR A 76 20.55 -12.78 -13.95
CA TYR A 76 21.34 -13.80 -14.61
C TYR A 76 22.81 -13.42 -14.62
N SER A 77 23.67 -14.41 -14.49
CA SER A 77 25.06 -14.33 -14.92
C SER A 77 25.14 -14.92 -16.32
N VAL A 78 25.54 -14.10 -17.30
CA VAL A 78 25.70 -14.51 -18.70
C VAL A 78 27.17 -14.46 -19.09
N VAL A 79 27.64 -15.51 -19.76
CA VAL A 79 28.97 -15.56 -20.35
C VAL A 79 28.84 -15.29 -21.83
N CYS A 80 29.47 -14.22 -22.29
CA CYS A 80 29.56 -13.89 -23.70
C CYS A 80 30.81 -14.48 -24.33
N GLY A 81 30.63 -15.04 -25.52
CA GLY A 81 31.71 -15.57 -26.33
C GLY A 81 32.62 -14.50 -26.94
N GLY A 82 33.57 -14.95 -27.75
CA GLY A 82 34.55 -14.11 -28.44
C GLY A 82 35.99 -14.42 -28.04
N THR A 83 36.95 -13.68 -28.59
CA THR A 83 38.39 -13.88 -28.33
C THR A 83 38.78 -13.63 -26.87
N ARG A 84 37.95 -12.91 -26.11
CA ARG A 84 38.10 -12.69 -24.67
C ARG A 84 36.73 -12.80 -24.01
N PRO A 85 36.35 -13.98 -23.49
CA PRO A 85 35.06 -14.17 -22.84
C PRO A 85 34.85 -13.20 -21.68
N VAL A 86 33.65 -12.64 -21.59
CA VAL A 86 33.26 -11.73 -20.50
C VAL A 86 32.04 -12.30 -19.82
N THR A 87 32.05 -12.25 -18.49
CA THR A 87 30.85 -12.54 -17.68
C THR A 87 30.21 -11.24 -17.27
N VAL A 88 28.91 -11.09 -17.52
CA VAL A 88 28.13 -9.92 -17.08
C VAL A 88 26.88 -10.36 -16.34
N GLU A 89 26.43 -9.50 -15.43
CA GLU A 89 25.15 -9.68 -14.76
C GLU A 89 24.07 -8.89 -15.49
N VAL A 90 22.91 -9.52 -15.68
CA VAL A 90 21.77 -8.94 -16.39
C VAL A 90 20.54 -9.12 -15.51
N THR A 91 19.87 -8.02 -15.19
CA THR A 91 18.57 -8.04 -14.55
C THR A 91 17.48 -8.01 -15.61
N HIS A 92 16.52 -8.91 -15.50
CA HIS A 92 15.45 -9.13 -16.46
C HIS A 92 14.10 -9.10 -15.75
N LEU A 93 13.18 -8.27 -16.23
CA LEU A 93 11.81 -8.22 -15.73
C LEU A 93 11.00 -9.38 -16.34
N ARG A 94 10.98 -10.54 -15.68
CA ARG A 94 10.30 -11.74 -16.18
C ARG A 94 8.79 -11.56 -16.22
N LEU A 95 8.22 -11.00 -15.18
CA LEU A 95 6.78 -10.80 -15.03
C LEU A 95 6.49 -9.42 -14.49
N SER A 96 5.44 -8.79 -15.00
CA SER A 96 4.83 -7.61 -14.42
C SER A 96 3.32 -7.74 -14.50
N ALA A 97 2.63 -7.54 -13.38
CA ALA A 97 1.19 -7.53 -13.29
C ALA A 97 0.73 -6.30 -12.53
N ARG A 98 -0.41 -5.74 -12.94
CA ARG A 98 -1.10 -4.65 -12.24
C ARG A 98 -2.58 -4.92 -12.27
N ASP A 99 -3.20 -4.88 -11.09
CA ASP A 99 -4.63 -5.01 -10.89
C ASP A 99 -5.18 -3.68 -10.37
N ASP A 100 -6.24 -3.18 -11.00
CA ASP A 100 -7.03 -2.09 -10.46
C ASP A 100 -8.01 -2.65 -9.43
N LEU A 101 -8.12 -1.98 -8.29
CA LEU A 101 -8.92 -2.45 -7.16
C LEU A 101 -10.23 -1.68 -7.05
N SER A 102 -11.33 -2.40 -6.83
CA SER A 102 -12.56 -1.77 -6.38
C SER A 102 -12.38 -1.26 -4.96
N SER A 103 -12.85 -0.05 -4.70
CA SER A 103 -12.80 0.52 -3.37
C SER A 103 -14.03 1.36 -3.04
N SER A 104 -14.29 1.51 -1.74
CA SER A 104 -15.31 2.43 -1.22
C SER A 104 -14.74 3.22 -0.04
N VAL A 105 -15.14 4.49 0.06
CA VAL A 105 -14.73 5.37 1.16
C VAL A 105 -15.41 4.91 2.44
N ALA A 106 -14.63 4.68 3.48
CA ALA A 106 -15.12 4.38 4.81
C ALA A 106 -15.17 5.66 5.65
N TYR A 107 -16.33 5.90 6.27
CA TYR A 107 -16.58 7.03 7.15
C TYR A 107 -16.80 6.57 8.60
N ASP A 108 -16.28 7.33 9.54
CA ASP A 108 -16.72 7.28 10.94
C ASP A 108 -18.08 7.98 11.04
N THR A 109 -19.08 7.25 11.54
CA THR A 109 -20.45 7.72 11.76
C THR A 109 -20.80 7.88 13.24
N THR A 110 -19.84 7.60 14.14
CA THR A 110 -20.07 7.51 15.60
C THR A 110 -20.36 8.87 16.27
N ALA A 111 -20.27 9.98 15.53
CA ALA A 111 -20.49 11.34 16.03
C ALA A 111 -21.67 12.08 15.38
N GLY A 112 -22.78 11.39 15.05
CA GLY A 112 -23.98 12.05 14.50
C GLY A 112 -23.82 12.64 13.08
N TYR A 113 -22.65 12.47 12.47
CA TYR A 113 -22.43 12.74 11.06
C TYR A 113 -22.92 11.54 10.25
N GLY A 114 -24.22 11.54 9.91
CA GLY A 114 -24.77 10.54 8.99
C GLY A 114 -24.01 10.50 7.66
N ALA A 115 -24.07 9.38 6.95
CA ALA A 115 -23.38 9.14 5.68
C ALA A 115 -23.58 10.25 4.63
N GLY A 116 -24.70 11.00 4.69
CA GLY A 116 -24.98 12.15 3.81
C GLY A 116 -24.36 13.49 4.21
N ARG A 117 -23.80 13.64 5.42
CA ARG A 117 -23.08 14.86 5.88
C ARG A 117 -21.56 14.65 5.94
N GLY A 118 -21.07 13.66 5.22
CA GLY A 118 -19.67 13.57 4.82
C GLY A 118 -18.66 13.17 5.90
N GLY A 119 -19.10 12.69 7.09
CA GLY A 119 -18.33 11.97 8.13
C GLY A 119 -16.83 12.30 8.35
N ARG A 120 -16.14 11.61 9.24
CA ARG A 120 -14.67 11.62 9.18
C ARG A 120 -14.25 10.49 8.24
N VAL A 121 -13.50 10.76 7.17
CA VAL A 121 -12.93 9.69 6.35
C VAL A 121 -11.93 8.93 7.21
N VAL A 122 -12.24 7.66 7.49
CA VAL A 122 -11.36 6.76 8.25
C VAL A 122 -10.46 5.94 7.34
N GLY A 123 -10.83 5.78 6.07
CA GLY A 123 -10.04 5.06 5.10
C GLY A 123 -10.85 4.57 3.92
N PHE A 124 -10.39 3.47 3.33
CA PHE A 124 -10.90 2.88 2.10
C PHE A 124 -10.99 1.37 2.25
N ARG A 125 -12.17 0.81 1.98
CA ARG A 125 -12.36 -0.65 1.91
C ARG A 125 -12.03 -1.10 0.50
N LEU A 126 -11.09 -2.04 0.36
CA LEU A 126 -10.74 -2.69 -0.90
C LEU A 126 -11.52 -3.99 -1.00
N THR A 127 -12.21 -4.21 -2.12
CA THR A 127 -13.15 -5.34 -2.27
C THR A 127 -12.75 -6.33 -3.36
N GLY A 128 -11.54 -6.21 -3.91
CA GLY A 128 -11.00 -7.11 -4.92
C GLY A 128 -10.60 -6.39 -6.21
N ALA A 129 -9.94 -7.13 -7.09
CA ALA A 129 -9.56 -6.68 -8.42
C ALA A 129 -10.79 -6.58 -9.35
N VAL A 130 -10.84 -5.52 -10.16
CA VAL A 130 -11.90 -5.30 -11.17
C VAL A 130 -11.40 -5.40 -12.61
N SER A 131 -10.12 -5.10 -12.81
CA SER A 131 -9.40 -5.23 -14.07
C SER A 131 -7.94 -5.46 -13.75
N GLY A 132 -7.22 -6.03 -14.71
CA GLY A 132 -5.79 -6.22 -14.57
C GLY A 132 -5.12 -6.41 -15.91
N ILE A 133 -3.82 -6.15 -15.92
CA ILE A 133 -2.93 -6.42 -17.04
C ILE A 133 -1.73 -7.20 -16.51
N SER A 134 -1.28 -8.16 -17.29
CA SER A 134 -0.07 -8.90 -17.00
C SER A 134 0.77 -9.06 -18.27
N GLY A 135 2.08 -8.96 -18.11
CA GLY A 135 3.06 -9.20 -19.16
C GLY A 135 4.13 -10.16 -18.67
N THR A 136 4.60 -10.98 -19.58
CA THR A 136 5.78 -11.84 -19.37
C THR A 136 6.77 -11.60 -20.48
N THR A 137 8.06 -11.66 -20.16
CA THR A 137 9.13 -11.56 -21.15
C THR A 137 10.13 -12.70 -20.97
N VAL A 138 10.77 -13.09 -22.07
CA VAL A 138 11.77 -14.18 -22.07
C VAL A 138 13.12 -13.62 -21.68
N GLY A 139 13.79 -14.28 -20.72
CA GLY A 139 15.11 -13.90 -20.25
C GLY A 139 16.22 -14.14 -21.30
N PRO A 140 17.48 -13.81 -20.96
CA PRO A 140 18.62 -14.04 -21.86
C PRO A 140 18.75 -15.53 -22.19
N THR A 141 19.05 -15.82 -23.45
CA THR A 141 19.19 -17.19 -23.98
C THR A 141 20.52 -17.33 -24.72
N VAL A 142 21.05 -18.55 -24.73
CA VAL A 142 22.27 -18.88 -25.49
C VAL A 142 22.03 -18.62 -26.98
N GLY A 143 23.01 -18.02 -27.65
CA GLY A 143 22.94 -17.60 -29.05
C GLY A 143 22.35 -16.21 -29.27
N ALA A 144 21.69 -15.61 -28.27
CA ALA A 144 21.23 -14.23 -28.36
C ALA A 144 22.41 -13.23 -28.33
N PRO A 145 22.24 -12.01 -28.86
CA PRO A 145 23.27 -10.97 -28.81
C PRO A 145 23.76 -10.71 -27.39
N CYS A 146 25.08 -10.60 -27.21
CA CYS A 146 25.65 -10.29 -25.91
C CYS A 146 25.34 -8.84 -25.51
N PRO A 147 24.77 -8.58 -24.31
CA PRO A 147 24.48 -7.22 -23.84
C PRO A 147 25.72 -6.38 -23.56
N ALA A 148 26.88 -7.03 -23.38
CA ALA A 148 28.19 -6.39 -23.22
C ALA A 148 29.12 -6.60 -24.43
N GLY A 149 28.56 -7.02 -25.57
CA GLY A 149 29.33 -7.34 -26.77
C GLY A 149 30.02 -6.09 -27.31
N ARG A 150 31.34 -6.15 -27.49
CA ARG A 150 32.11 -5.02 -28.02
C ARG A 150 32.07 -4.96 -29.55
N SER A 151 31.82 -6.11 -30.17
CA SER A 151 31.91 -6.33 -31.62
C SER A 151 30.56 -6.35 -32.33
N GLY A 152 29.44 -6.29 -31.60
CA GLY A 152 28.10 -6.49 -32.15
C GLY A 152 27.82 -7.91 -32.68
N THR A 153 28.84 -8.79 -32.73
CA THR A 153 28.74 -10.19 -33.18
C THR A 153 28.93 -11.19 -32.04
N ASP A 154 29.38 -10.75 -30.87
CA ASP A 154 29.48 -11.60 -29.67
C ASP A 154 28.08 -12.07 -29.26
N THR A 155 27.93 -13.37 -29.03
CA THR A 155 26.68 -13.98 -28.55
C THR A 155 26.86 -14.56 -27.17
N ILE A 156 25.74 -14.79 -26.48
CA ILE A 156 25.72 -15.45 -25.19
C ILE A 156 26.02 -16.94 -25.38
N GLU A 157 27.03 -17.46 -24.70
CA GLU A 157 27.39 -18.88 -24.72
C GLU A 157 26.84 -19.65 -23.53
N LYS A 158 26.71 -18.99 -22.37
CA LYS A 158 26.17 -19.58 -21.14
C LYS A 158 25.29 -18.59 -20.40
N VAL A 159 24.21 -19.10 -19.83
CA VAL A 159 23.29 -18.36 -18.96
C VAL A 159 23.11 -19.13 -17.66
N ARG A 160 23.20 -18.44 -16.54
CA ARG A 160 22.91 -18.99 -15.22
C ARG A 160 22.03 -18.03 -14.44
N LEU A 161 20.86 -18.47 -14.01
CA LEU A 161 20.04 -17.72 -13.05
C LEU A 161 20.78 -17.63 -11.72
N LYS A 162 20.85 -16.42 -11.15
CA LYS A 162 21.55 -16.13 -9.89
C LYS A 162 20.56 -15.89 -8.77
N SER A 163 19.52 -15.11 -9.03
CA SER A 163 18.48 -14.77 -8.08
C SER A 163 17.19 -14.40 -8.77
N SER A 164 16.09 -14.50 -8.04
CA SER A 164 14.80 -13.95 -8.40
C SER A 164 14.32 -13.08 -7.24
N ALA A 165 13.75 -11.93 -7.54
CA ALA A 165 13.15 -11.04 -6.55
C ALA A 165 11.72 -10.73 -6.98
N THR A 166 10.78 -10.88 -6.06
CA THR A 166 9.39 -10.45 -6.26
C THR A 166 9.21 -9.13 -5.54
N THR A 167 8.68 -8.13 -6.23
CA THR A 167 8.27 -6.86 -5.64
C THR A 167 6.76 -6.73 -5.79
N SER A 168 6.07 -6.47 -4.69
CA SER A 168 4.63 -6.18 -4.70
C SER A 168 4.39 -4.82 -4.07
N ALA A 169 3.55 -4.00 -4.71
CA ALA A 169 3.23 -2.66 -4.25
C ALA A 169 1.73 -2.39 -4.28
N LEU A 170 1.20 -1.82 -3.18
CA LEU A 170 -0.13 -1.22 -3.14
C LEU A 170 0.01 0.28 -3.35
N THR A 171 -0.64 0.80 -4.38
CA THR A 171 -0.52 2.19 -4.84
C THR A 171 -1.88 2.87 -4.76
N ALA A 172 -1.92 4.08 -4.21
CA ALA A 172 -3.05 4.99 -4.39
C ALA A 172 -2.78 5.92 -5.58
N SER A 173 -3.83 6.28 -6.31
CA SER A 173 -3.78 7.26 -7.38
C SER A 173 -4.82 8.35 -7.17
N TYR A 174 -4.45 9.59 -7.49
CA TYR A 174 -5.38 10.71 -7.53
C TYR A 174 -4.94 11.71 -8.60
N LYS A 175 -5.83 11.99 -9.57
CA LYS A 175 -5.56 12.90 -10.70
C LYS A 175 -4.23 12.59 -11.42
N GLY A 176 -3.93 11.31 -11.61
CA GLY A 176 -2.72 10.85 -12.30
C GLY A 176 -1.44 10.92 -11.47
N VAL A 177 -1.52 11.23 -10.17
CA VAL A 177 -0.38 11.17 -9.26
C VAL A 177 -0.47 9.90 -8.43
N ASP A 178 0.49 9.01 -8.64
CA ASP A 178 0.59 7.73 -7.95
C ASP A 178 1.48 7.83 -6.70
N ARG A 179 1.08 7.15 -5.63
CA ARG A 179 1.84 7.04 -4.38
C ARG A 179 1.79 5.61 -3.86
N ASP A 180 2.96 5.00 -3.71
CA ASP A 180 3.07 3.70 -3.07
C ASP A 180 2.81 3.84 -1.58
N LEU A 181 1.89 3.01 -1.08
CA LEU A 181 1.47 2.98 0.32
C LEU A 181 2.15 1.84 1.07
N LEU A 182 2.38 0.72 0.37
CA LEU A 182 3.06 -0.45 0.88
C LEU A 182 3.88 -1.04 -0.25
N VAL A 183 5.17 -1.27 0.00
CA VAL A 183 6.08 -1.97 -0.92
C VAL A 183 6.72 -3.12 -0.16
N THR A 184 6.63 -4.31 -0.73
CA THR A 184 7.25 -5.52 -0.20
C THR A 184 8.17 -6.10 -1.26
N ARG A 185 9.33 -6.57 -0.82
CA ARG A 185 10.31 -7.24 -1.68
C ARG A 185 10.75 -8.53 -0.99
N SER A 186 10.69 -9.64 -1.71
CA SER A 186 11.05 -10.98 -1.26
C SER A 186 11.97 -11.67 -2.26
#